data_AF-A0A6P0YR27-F1
#
_entry.id   AF-A0A6P0YR27-F1
#
_cell.length_a   1.000
_cell.length_b   1.000
_cell.length_c   1.000
_cell.angle_alpha   90.00
_cell.angle_beta   90.00
_cell.angle_gamma   90.00
#
_symmetry.space_group_name_H-M   'P 1'
#
loop_
_entity.id
_entity.type
_entity.pdbx_description
1 polymer ?
#
loop_
_entity_poly.entity_id
_entity_poly.type
_entity_poly.pdbx_seq_one_letter_code
_entity_poly.pdbx_strand_id
1 'polypeptide(L)'
;MDLAGYCPTCPNYVQTRARINYLIDRYLSLDTLSRNLTDLPTQFDMPHQRPWERIQWREICLDQIVGIDPTLFVMVVASAVEIETPIRGYASESWQYLEQTHPQAARFMGGSWSEDGQRLEVGIWEKEERQHAPAFSKIYQTLTGIKLKPVPNTVKGYQSTGKPKADLYRHIVGRIATEWAATSTYLWLMAHSTGALQMAIAQPLQDEVNHLSKFWGMTYWGFQDSIPLRIVRNIQSLLNLTRHHQSERTAGQDLLQLRHVGYLTEIGFTFTRVMSQLCRWNGHLQQDALEE
;
A
#
# COMPACT_ATOMS: atom_id res chain seq x y z
N MET A 1 -13.77 13.76 -15.01
CA MET A 1 -13.28 12.60 -15.80
C MET A 1 -13.07 11.45 -14.83
N ASP A 2 -13.53 10.25 -15.14
CA ASP A 2 -13.36 9.07 -14.27
C ASP A 2 -11.96 8.46 -14.46
N LEU A 3 -11.22 8.26 -13.37
CA LEU A 3 -9.84 7.77 -13.36
C LEU A 3 -9.74 6.27 -13.67
N ALA A 4 -10.82 5.52 -13.51
CA ALA A 4 -10.93 4.08 -13.78
C ALA A 4 -11.55 3.78 -15.16
N GLY A 5 -11.64 4.78 -16.02
CA GLY A 5 -12.22 4.66 -17.36
C GLY A 5 -13.75 4.74 -17.34
N TYR A 6 -14.40 4.13 -18.32
CA TYR A 6 -15.86 4.20 -18.46
C TYR A 6 -16.57 3.64 -17.21
N CYS A 7 -17.53 4.40 -16.66
CA CYS A 7 -18.37 3.99 -15.55
C CYS A 7 -19.84 3.96 -15.97
N PRO A 8 -20.46 2.78 -16.12
CA PRO A 8 -21.91 2.69 -16.13
C PRO A 8 -22.44 3.01 -14.72
N THR A 9 -23.71 3.40 -14.61
CA THR A 9 -24.34 3.76 -13.32
C THR A 9 -24.33 2.61 -12.31
N CYS A 10 -24.46 1.37 -12.77
CA CYS A 10 -24.40 0.16 -11.96
C CYS A 10 -23.48 -0.87 -12.65
N PRO A 11 -22.15 -0.78 -12.45
CA PRO A 11 -21.23 -1.71 -13.11
C PRO A 11 -21.47 -3.13 -12.61
N ASN A 12 -21.61 -4.05 -13.55
CA ASN A 12 -21.53 -5.48 -13.26
C ASN A 12 -20.08 -5.94 -13.11
N TYR A 13 -19.88 -7.18 -12.66
CA TYR A 13 -18.56 -7.76 -12.43
C TYR A 13 -17.57 -7.58 -13.61
N VAL A 14 -18.01 -7.78 -14.85
CA VAL A 14 -17.14 -7.66 -16.03
C VAL A 14 -16.71 -6.20 -16.23
N GLN A 15 -17.63 -5.26 -16.02
CA GLN A 15 -17.35 -3.83 -16.10
C GLN A 15 -16.42 -3.38 -14.97
N THR A 16 -16.63 -3.86 -13.74
CA THR A 16 -15.71 -3.62 -12.61
C THR A 16 -14.31 -4.15 -12.91
N ARG A 17 -14.18 -5.35 -13.48
CA ARG A 17 -12.87 -5.89 -13.90
C ARG A 17 -12.20 -5.05 -14.98
N ALA A 18 -12.95 -4.53 -15.93
CA ALA A 18 -12.42 -3.62 -16.95
C ALA A 18 -11.89 -2.33 -16.30
N ARG A 19 -12.61 -1.78 -15.32
CA ARG A 19 -12.17 -0.63 -14.52
C ARG A 19 -10.89 -0.92 -13.73
N ILE A 20 -10.82 -2.08 -13.05
CA ILE A 20 -9.61 -2.52 -12.33
C ILE A 20 -8.41 -2.65 -13.29
N ASN A 21 -8.59 -3.31 -14.44
CA ASN A 21 -7.51 -3.42 -15.42
C ASN A 21 -7.06 -2.06 -15.94
N TYR A 22 -8.00 -1.15 -16.23
CA TYR A 22 -7.67 0.21 -16.66
C TYR A 22 -6.83 0.96 -15.62
N LEU A 23 -7.20 0.84 -14.34
CA LEU A 23 -6.43 1.43 -13.23
C LEU A 23 -5.03 0.80 -13.11
N ILE A 24 -4.91 -0.52 -13.26
CA ILE A 24 -3.63 -1.23 -13.22
C ILE A 24 -2.73 -0.80 -14.39
N ASP A 25 -3.27 -0.72 -15.60
CA ASP A 25 -2.50 -0.28 -16.78
C ASP A 25 -2.04 1.17 -16.62
N ARG A 26 -2.86 2.02 -15.97
CA ARG A 26 -2.53 3.42 -15.69
C ARG A 26 -1.46 3.57 -14.61
N TYR A 27 -1.72 3.05 -13.41
CA TYR A 27 -0.91 3.31 -12.22
C TYR A 27 0.26 2.34 -12.07
N LEU A 28 0.13 1.10 -12.53
CA LEU A 28 1.20 0.08 -12.49
C LEU A 28 1.78 -0.20 -13.89
N SER A 29 1.76 0.80 -14.78
CA SER A 29 2.52 0.74 -16.03
C SER A 29 4.00 0.48 -15.74
N LEU A 30 4.67 -0.23 -16.66
CA LEU A 30 6.10 -0.53 -16.52
C LEU A 30 6.92 0.75 -16.34
N ASP A 31 6.59 1.79 -17.08
CA ASP A 31 7.25 3.10 -16.98
C ASP A 31 7.05 3.73 -15.60
N THR A 32 5.88 3.56 -14.98
CA THR A 32 5.62 4.12 -13.65
C THR A 32 6.37 3.38 -12.57
N LEU A 33 6.33 2.05 -12.60
CA LEU A 33 7.07 1.23 -11.65
C LEU A 33 8.59 1.48 -11.76
N SER A 34 9.12 1.49 -12.98
CA SER A 34 10.54 1.78 -13.24
C SER A 34 10.92 3.18 -12.81
N ARG A 35 10.14 4.22 -13.13
CA ARG A 35 10.42 5.60 -12.74
C ARG A 35 10.47 5.78 -11.22
N ASN A 36 9.50 5.20 -10.50
CA ASN A 36 9.47 5.24 -9.04
C ASN A 36 10.72 4.58 -8.44
N LEU A 37 11.18 3.48 -9.06
CA LEU A 37 12.36 2.77 -8.61
C LEU A 37 13.66 3.55 -8.92
N THR A 38 13.79 4.12 -10.12
CA THR A 38 14.93 4.94 -10.54
C THR A 38 15.06 6.24 -9.73
N ASP A 39 13.97 6.75 -9.17
CA ASP A 39 13.98 7.92 -8.27
C ASP A 39 14.55 7.60 -6.87
N LEU A 40 14.61 6.33 -6.46
CA LEU A 40 15.01 5.93 -5.11
C LEU A 40 16.41 6.45 -4.70
N PRO A 41 17.48 6.31 -5.52
CA PRO A 41 18.78 6.90 -5.18
C PRO A 41 18.72 8.40 -5.00
N THR A 42 17.99 9.11 -5.87
CA THR A 42 17.79 10.56 -5.77
C THR A 42 17.10 10.93 -4.45
N GLN A 43 16.16 10.12 -3.95
CA GLN A 43 15.53 10.34 -2.65
C GLN A 43 16.45 10.06 -1.45
N PHE A 44 17.47 9.22 -1.62
CA PHE A 44 18.49 9.02 -0.58
C PHE A 44 19.38 10.26 -0.45
N ASP A 45 19.77 10.86 -1.58
CA ASP A 45 20.65 12.03 -1.60
C ASP A 45 19.90 13.35 -1.35
N MET A 46 18.73 13.50 -1.97
CA MET A 46 17.86 14.67 -1.88
C MET A 46 16.47 14.25 -1.42
N PRO A 47 16.25 14.10 -0.10
CA PRO A 47 14.98 13.70 0.47
C PRO A 47 13.82 14.59 0.02
N HIS A 48 12.86 14.03 -0.71
CA HIS A 48 11.69 14.74 -1.20
C HIS A 48 10.44 13.85 -1.19
N GLN A 49 9.26 14.45 -1.05
CA GLN A 49 7.96 13.74 -1.05
C GLN A 49 7.23 14.02 -2.36
N ARG A 50 6.41 13.07 -2.81
CA ARG A 50 5.44 13.37 -3.88
C ARG A 50 4.42 14.41 -3.38
N PRO A 51 4.23 15.55 -4.08
CA PRO A 51 3.17 16.46 -3.75
C PRO A 51 1.81 15.83 -4.07
N TRP A 52 0.89 15.85 -3.10
CA TRP A 52 -0.50 15.45 -3.35
C TRP A 52 -1.24 16.52 -4.12
N GLU A 53 -2.08 16.10 -5.05
CA GLU A 53 -3.04 17.00 -5.68
C GLU A 53 -4.09 17.44 -4.66
N ARG A 54 -4.65 18.64 -4.87
CA ARG A 54 -5.67 19.19 -3.97
C ARG A 54 -6.95 18.36 -4.03
N ILE A 55 -7.31 17.75 -2.90
CA ILE A 55 -8.56 17.00 -2.76
C ILE A 55 -9.74 17.97 -2.55
N GLN A 56 -10.79 17.83 -3.37
CA GLN A 56 -12.04 18.58 -3.28
C GLN A 56 -12.99 17.95 -2.25
N TRP A 57 -12.62 18.05 -0.96
CA TRP A 57 -13.34 17.38 0.15
C TRP A 57 -14.85 17.64 0.20
N ARG A 58 -15.31 18.82 -0.25
CA ARG A 58 -16.73 19.21 -0.24
C ARG A 58 -17.56 18.53 -1.33
N GLU A 59 -16.91 17.97 -2.35
CA GLU A 59 -17.56 17.32 -3.48
C GLU A 59 -17.62 15.79 -3.30
N ILE A 60 -17.07 15.27 -2.20
CA ILE A 60 -17.17 13.85 -1.86
C ILE A 60 -18.58 13.57 -1.32
N CYS A 61 -19.26 12.60 -1.93
CA CYS A 61 -20.62 12.21 -1.59
C CYS A 61 -20.87 10.71 -1.84
N LEU A 62 -21.93 10.17 -1.23
CA LEU A 62 -22.23 8.73 -1.24
C LEU A 62 -22.60 8.17 -2.63
N ASP A 63 -23.18 8.99 -3.50
CA ASP A 63 -23.54 8.63 -4.88
C ASP A 63 -22.31 8.36 -5.77
N GLN A 64 -21.12 8.79 -5.33
CA GLN A 64 -19.87 8.48 -5.99
C GLN A 64 -19.43 7.03 -5.75
N ILE A 65 -20.05 6.28 -4.83
CA ILE A 65 -19.83 4.85 -4.64
C ILE A 65 -20.68 4.07 -5.66
N VAL A 66 -20.04 3.19 -6.43
CA VAL A 66 -20.68 2.50 -7.57
C VAL A 66 -20.46 0.99 -7.54
N GLY A 67 -21.51 0.24 -7.90
CA GLY A 67 -21.43 -1.22 -8.08
C GLY A 67 -21.19 -2.03 -6.80
N ILE A 68 -21.28 -1.40 -5.62
CA ILE A 68 -21.07 -2.04 -4.33
C ILE A 68 -22.00 -1.45 -3.26
N ASP A 69 -22.28 -2.24 -2.22
CA ASP A 69 -22.90 -1.74 -1.00
C ASP A 69 -22.04 -0.63 -0.36
N PRO A 70 -22.57 0.60 -0.21
CA PRO A 70 -21.86 1.70 0.45
C PRO A 70 -21.36 1.36 1.86
N THR A 71 -22.09 0.52 2.59
CA THR A 71 -21.69 0.07 3.95
C THR A 71 -20.38 -0.71 3.88
N LEU A 72 -20.29 -1.66 2.95
CA LEU A 72 -19.09 -2.45 2.73
C LEU A 72 -17.91 -1.56 2.28
N PHE A 73 -18.16 -0.64 1.36
CA PHE A 73 -17.14 0.32 0.92
C PHE A 73 -16.56 1.12 2.10
N VAL A 74 -17.43 1.70 2.92
CA VAL A 74 -17.06 2.48 4.11
C VAL A 74 -16.33 1.62 5.15
N MET A 75 -16.70 0.35 5.33
CA MET A 75 -15.98 -0.58 6.20
C MET A 75 -14.55 -0.83 5.73
N VAL A 76 -14.34 -0.96 4.42
CA VAL A 76 -12.99 -1.13 3.85
C VAL A 76 -12.17 0.15 4.03
N VAL A 77 -12.77 1.33 3.85
CA VAL A 77 -12.12 2.62 4.16
C VAL A 77 -11.72 2.71 5.63
N ALA A 78 -12.60 2.31 6.56
CA ALA A 78 -12.28 2.30 7.99
C ALA A 78 -11.12 1.34 8.31
N SER A 79 -11.12 0.16 7.68
CA SER A 79 -10.04 -0.83 7.84
C SER A 79 -8.69 -0.29 7.35
N ALA A 80 -8.67 0.51 6.27
CA ALA A 80 -7.46 1.18 5.82
C ALA A 80 -6.91 2.10 6.92
N VAL A 81 -7.76 2.91 7.58
CA VAL A 81 -7.31 3.79 8.68
C VAL A 81 -6.63 3.00 9.81
N GLU A 82 -7.19 1.88 10.24
CA GLU A 82 -6.62 1.06 11.33
C GLU A 82 -5.21 0.55 10.97
N ILE A 83 -5.02 0.13 9.70
CA ILE A 83 -3.73 -0.33 9.17
C ILE A 83 -2.71 0.82 9.12
N GLU A 84 -3.13 2.02 8.71
CA GLU A 84 -2.23 3.18 8.56
C GLU A 84 -1.86 3.86 9.89
N THR A 85 -2.64 3.68 10.95
CA THR A 85 -2.50 4.47 12.18
C THR A 85 -1.15 4.26 12.91
N PRO A 86 -0.59 3.03 13.06
CA PRO A 86 0.68 2.82 13.76
C PRO A 86 1.92 3.09 12.89
N ILE A 87 1.83 3.99 11.89
CA ILE A 87 2.89 4.23 10.90
C ILE A 87 4.26 4.56 11.50
N ARG A 88 4.29 5.33 12.58
CA ARG A 88 5.54 5.65 13.28
C ARG A 88 6.24 4.39 13.78
N GLY A 89 5.47 3.43 14.30
CA GLY A 89 6.01 2.16 14.76
C GLY A 89 6.56 1.33 13.59
N TYR A 90 5.86 1.27 12.46
CA TYR A 90 6.35 0.58 11.26
C TYR A 90 7.62 1.21 10.68
N ALA A 91 7.73 2.54 10.74
CA ALA A 91 8.94 3.25 10.32
C ALA A 91 10.13 2.94 11.22
N SER A 92 9.92 2.97 12.55
CA SER A 92 10.93 2.60 13.53
C SER A 92 11.37 1.14 13.40
N GLU A 93 10.42 0.22 13.21
CA GLU A 93 10.71 -1.20 12.98
C GLU A 93 11.55 -1.38 11.71
N SER A 94 11.15 -0.76 10.60
CA SER A 94 11.90 -0.85 9.34
C SER A 94 13.31 -0.27 9.44
N TRP A 95 13.47 0.83 10.16
CA TRP A 95 14.77 1.42 10.45
C TRP A 95 15.69 0.44 11.19
N GLN A 96 15.18 -0.25 12.22
CA GLN A 96 15.97 -1.22 12.99
C GLN A 96 16.46 -2.39 12.14
N TYR A 97 15.67 -2.85 11.16
CA TYR A 97 16.10 -3.89 10.22
C TYR A 97 17.16 -3.40 9.22
N LEU A 98 17.11 -2.13 8.82
CA LEU A 98 17.92 -1.56 7.75
C LEU A 98 19.24 -0.95 8.23
N GLU A 99 19.27 -0.33 9.40
CA GLU A 99 20.40 0.52 9.85
C GLU A 99 21.75 -0.18 9.74
N GLN A 100 21.81 -1.46 10.12
CA GLN A 100 23.06 -2.23 10.16
C GLN A 100 23.67 -2.52 8.79
N THR A 101 22.87 -2.49 7.71
CA THR A 101 23.29 -3.01 6.39
C THR A 101 23.04 -2.02 5.25
N HIS A 102 22.03 -1.15 5.38
CA HIS A 102 21.62 -0.18 4.38
C HIS A 102 21.24 1.15 5.05
N PRO A 103 22.23 1.92 5.57
CA PRO A 103 21.96 3.12 6.37
C PRO A 103 21.19 4.22 5.61
N GLN A 104 21.39 4.37 4.30
CA GLN A 104 20.60 5.29 3.47
C GLN A 104 19.12 4.89 3.42
N ALA A 105 18.83 3.60 3.21
CA ALA A 105 17.46 3.08 3.23
C ALA A 105 16.84 3.18 4.64
N ALA A 106 17.63 2.95 5.70
CA ALA A 106 17.19 3.18 7.07
C ALA A 106 16.76 4.64 7.28
N ARG A 107 17.61 5.60 6.87
CA ARG A 107 17.30 7.03 6.93
C ARG A 107 16.06 7.39 6.10
N PHE A 108 15.92 6.83 4.91
CA PHE A 108 14.72 7.03 4.08
C PHE A 108 13.44 6.58 4.80
N MET A 109 13.47 5.40 5.44
CA MET A 109 12.32 4.81 6.13
C MET A 109 11.99 5.52 7.45
N GLY A 110 12.96 5.52 8.37
CA GLY A 110 12.76 5.95 9.76
C GLY A 110 13.50 7.23 10.14
N GLY A 111 14.21 7.87 9.21
CA GLY A 111 14.95 9.11 9.48
C GLY A 111 16.23 8.86 10.28
N SER A 112 16.72 9.89 10.95
CA SER A 112 17.95 9.84 11.74
C SER A 112 17.66 9.81 13.24
N TRP A 113 18.57 9.19 13.97
CA TRP A 113 18.50 8.97 15.41
C TRP A 113 19.82 9.43 16.04
N SER A 114 19.75 9.96 17.26
CA SER A 114 20.91 10.27 18.08
C SER A 114 21.40 9.03 18.82
N GLU A 115 22.62 9.11 19.37
CA GLU A 115 23.25 8.02 20.14
C GLU A 115 22.45 7.58 21.37
N ASP A 116 21.64 8.47 21.96
CA ASP A 116 20.75 8.18 23.07
C ASP A 116 19.40 7.56 22.64
N GLY A 117 19.23 7.26 21.35
CA GLY A 117 18.02 6.65 20.80
C GLY A 117 16.87 7.64 20.61
N GLN A 118 17.11 8.95 20.68
CA GLN A 118 16.10 9.94 20.30
C GLN A 118 16.06 10.14 18.79
N ARG A 119 14.87 10.41 18.27
CA ARG A 119 14.68 10.64 16.84
C ARG A 119 14.92 12.09 16.47
N LEU A 120 15.88 12.33 15.58
CA LEU A 120 16.27 13.66 15.13
C LEU A 120 15.50 14.10 13.90
N GLU A 121 15.32 13.21 12.93
CA GLU A 121 14.60 13.47 11.69
C GLU A 121 13.54 12.39 11.42
N VAL A 122 12.43 12.78 10.79
CA VAL A 122 11.45 11.83 10.26
C VAL A 122 11.83 11.44 8.83
N GLY A 123 11.84 10.15 8.54
CA GLY A 123 12.12 9.61 7.20
C GLY A 123 11.09 10.09 6.17
N ILE A 124 11.47 10.10 4.90
CA ILE A 124 10.59 10.49 3.80
C ILE A 124 9.40 9.55 3.70
N TRP A 125 9.65 8.23 3.75
CA TRP A 125 8.59 7.24 3.70
C TRP A 125 7.53 7.49 4.77
N GLU A 126 7.93 7.67 6.03
CA GLU A 126 6.96 7.99 7.09
C GLU A 126 6.24 9.33 6.88
N LYS A 127 6.91 10.35 6.32
CA LYS A 127 6.24 11.63 6.01
C LYS A 127 5.13 11.44 4.97
N GLU A 128 5.38 10.62 3.94
CA GLU A 128 4.37 10.27 2.93
C GLU A 128 3.20 9.51 3.56
N GLU A 129 3.49 8.43 4.28
CA GLU A 129 2.51 7.52 4.87
C GLU A 129 1.64 8.17 5.97
N ARG A 130 2.19 9.13 6.72
CA ARG A 130 1.43 9.91 7.73
C ARG A 130 0.23 10.67 7.13
N GLN A 131 0.16 10.84 5.82
CA GLN A 131 -0.97 11.49 5.14
C GLN A 131 -2.14 10.54 4.87
N HIS A 132 -1.90 9.23 4.86
CA HIS A 132 -2.89 8.23 4.42
C HIS A 132 -4.02 8.05 5.44
N ALA A 133 -3.68 7.75 6.71
CA ALA A 133 -4.69 7.58 7.76
C ALA A 133 -5.60 8.81 7.91
N PRO A 134 -5.08 10.06 7.91
CA PRO A 134 -5.91 11.26 7.90
C PRO A 134 -6.81 11.37 6.66
N ALA A 135 -6.32 11.02 5.48
CA ALA A 135 -7.10 11.06 4.25
C ALA A 135 -8.27 10.07 4.29
N PHE A 136 -8.02 8.80 4.61
CA PHE A 136 -9.07 7.80 4.75
C PHE A 136 -10.02 8.09 5.91
N SER A 137 -9.54 8.62 7.03
CA SER A 137 -10.39 9.07 8.14
C SER A 137 -11.35 10.17 7.69
N LYS A 138 -10.88 11.09 6.86
CA LYS A 138 -11.69 12.19 6.34
C LYS A 138 -12.67 11.72 5.27
N ILE A 139 -12.29 10.77 4.42
CA ILE A 139 -13.23 10.09 3.50
C ILE A 139 -14.35 9.44 4.31
N TYR A 140 -14.00 8.61 5.31
CA TYR A 140 -14.95 7.94 6.19
C TYR A 140 -15.92 8.94 6.85
N GLN A 141 -15.38 9.99 7.47
CA GLN A 141 -16.18 11.01 8.15
C GLN A 141 -17.09 11.76 7.17
N THR A 142 -16.62 12.04 5.96
CA THR A 142 -17.42 12.76 4.96
C THR A 142 -18.57 11.91 4.45
N LEU A 143 -18.36 10.61 4.24
CA LEU A 143 -19.39 9.69 3.75
C LEU A 143 -20.40 9.30 4.82
N THR A 144 -19.99 9.23 6.10
CA THR A 144 -20.84 8.73 7.19
C THR A 144 -21.37 9.82 8.13
N GLY A 145 -20.74 11.00 8.15
CA GLY A 145 -20.92 12.00 9.20
C GLY A 145 -20.28 11.64 10.54
N ILE A 146 -19.63 10.47 10.67
CA ILE A 146 -19.11 9.94 11.93
C ILE A 146 -17.59 10.07 11.96
N LYS A 147 -17.04 10.61 13.06
CA LYS A 147 -15.59 10.64 13.28
C LYS A 147 -15.12 9.25 13.73
N LEU A 148 -14.28 8.62 12.92
CA LEU A 148 -13.67 7.33 13.24
C LEU A 148 -12.74 7.44 14.46
N LYS A 149 -12.75 6.41 15.30
CA LYS A 149 -11.79 6.21 16.40
C LYS A 149 -11.04 4.90 16.12
N PRO A 150 -9.98 4.94 15.29
CA PRO A 150 -9.29 3.71 14.91
C PRO A 150 -8.58 3.10 16.12
N VAL A 151 -8.61 1.77 16.21
CA VAL A 151 -7.73 1.00 17.08
C VAL A 151 -6.50 0.66 16.25
N PRO A 152 -5.30 1.20 16.57
CA PRO A 152 -4.10 0.91 15.80
C PRO A 152 -3.71 -0.57 15.95
N ASN A 153 -3.24 -1.19 14.86
CA ASN A 153 -2.67 -2.53 14.92
C ASN A 153 -1.37 -2.56 15.76
N THR A 154 -1.05 -3.73 16.30
CA THR A 154 0.19 -3.93 17.06
C THR A 154 1.40 -3.97 16.14
N VAL A 155 2.45 -3.24 16.49
CA VAL A 155 3.76 -3.34 15.81
C VAL A 155 4.62 -4.38 16.53
N LYS A 156 5.21 -5.33 15.80
CA LYS A 156 5.97 -6.44 16.38
C LYS A 156 7.36 -6.01 16.84
N GLY A 157 7.94 -5.00 16.20
CA GLY A 157 9.30 -4.55 16.46
C GLY A 157 10.34 -5.52 15.89
N TYR A 158 11.62 -5.13 15.93
CA TYR A 158 12.71 -5.95 15.41
C TYR A 158 12.81 -7.33 16.08
N GLN A 159 12.69 -8.39 15.27
CA GLN A 159 12.83 -9.79 15.66
C GLN A 159 14.14 -10.37 15.13
N SER A 160 15.20 -10.35 15.95
CA SER A 160 16.51 -10.90 15.59
C SER A 160 16.53 -12.42 15.62
N THR A 161 17.10 -13.04 14.59
CA THR A 161 17.48 -14.47 14.57
C THR A 161 19.00 -14.67 14.61
N GLY A 162 19.75 -13.59 14.88
CA GLY A 162 21.21 -13.58 14.79
C GLY A 162 21.74 -13.62 13.35
N LYS A 163 20.87 -13.41 12.35
CA LYS A 163 21.23 -13.41 10.93
C LYS A 163 20.70 -12.14 10.26
N PRO A 164 21.36 -10.97 10.43
CA PRO A 164 20.83 -9.67 10.03
C PRO A 164 20.33 -9.60 8.58
N LYS A 165 21.09 -10.17 7.63
CA LYS A 165 20.68 -10.22 6.21
C LYS A 165 19.39 -11.02 5.99
N ALA A 166 19.22 -12.16 6.67
CA ALA A 166 18.02 -12.98 6.54
C ALA A 166 16.81 -12.36 7.25
N ASP A 167 17.06 -11.68 8.37
CA ASP A 167 16.06 -10.93 9.13
C ASP A 167 15.55 -9.74 8.32
N LEU A 168 16.45 -8.96 7.72
CA LEU A 168 16.11 -7.88 6.80
C LEU A 168 15.33 -8.42 5.59
N TYR A 169 15.77 -9.52 4.98
CA TYR A 169 15.07 -10.09 3.84
C TYR A 169 13.61 -10.44 4.18
N ARG A 170 13.40 -11.10 5.31
CA ARG A 170 12.07 -11.45 5.80
C ARG A 170 11.21 -10.20 6.03
N HIS A 171 11.81 -9.15 6.59
CA HIS A 171 11.16 -7.86 6.80
C HIS A 171 10.71 -7.21 5.49
N ILE A 172 11.61 -7.12 4.50
CA ILE A 172 11.28 -6.50 3.20
C ILE A 172 10.17 -7.29 2.48
N VAL A 173 10.18 -8.62 2.52
CA VAL A 173 9.05 -9.43 2.01
C VAL A 173 7.75 -9.12 2.75
N GLY A 174 7.81 -8.85 4.05
CA GLY A 174 6.68 -8.33 4.83
C GLY A 174 6.15 -6.99 4.32
N ARG A 175 7.05 -6.05 4.03
CA ARG A 175 6.70 -4.73 3.48
C ARG A 175 6.09 -4.85 2.07
N ILE A 176 6.67 -5.65 1.18
CA ILE A 176 6.08 -5.90 -0.15
C ILE A 176 4.65 -6.44 0.00
N ALA A 177 4.41 -7.39 0.90
CA ALA A 177 3.07 -7.92 1.11
C ALA A 177 2.08 -6.87 1.63
N THR A 178 2.57 -5.92 2.45
CA THR A 178 1.77 -4.80 2.97
C THR A 178 1.43 -3.81 1.86
N GLU A 179 2.41 -3.33 1.09
CA GLU A 179 2.14 -2.34 0.03
C GLU A 179 1.35 -2.98 -1.12
N TRP A 180 1.57 -4.26 -1.39
CA TRP A 180 0.76 -5.02 -2.35
C TRP A 180 -0.71 -5.09 -1.90
N ALA A 181 -0.96 -5.32 -0.61
CA ALA A 181 -2.30 -5.34 -0.07
C ALA A 181 -2.96 -3.95 -0.14
N ALA A 182 -2.27 -2.91 0.29
CA ALA A 182 -2.75 -1.53 0.24
C ALA A 182 -3.03 -1.09 -1.20
N THR A 183 -2.08 -1.26 -2.11
CA THR A 183 -2.24 -1.00 -3.56
C THR A 183 -3.47 -1.70 -4.11
N SER A 184 -3.63 -3.00 -3.83
CA SER A 184 -4.75 -3.80 -4.36
C SER A 184 -6.09 -3.33 -3.78
N THR A 185 -6.14 -3.04 -2.48
CA THR A 185 -7.35 -2.52 -1.82
C THR A 185 -7.73 -1.14 -2.34
N TYR A 186 -6.76 -0.24 -2.55
CA TYR A 186 -7.02 1.12 -3.03
C TYR A 186 -7.44 1.15 -4.50
N LEU A 187 -6.86 0.28 -5.33
CA LEU A 187 -7.36 0.05 -6.70
C LEU A 187 -8.81 -0.44 -6.72
N TRP A 188 -9.15 -1.38 -5.84
CA TRP A 188 -10.51 -1.88 -5.73
C TRP A 188 -11.49 -0.80 -5.25
N LEU A 189 -11.11 0.01 -4.26
CA LEU A 189 -11.88 1.20 -3.83
C LEU A 189 -12.04 2.21 -4.98
N MET A 190 -11.01 2.43 -5.79
CA MET A 190 -11.10 3.31 -6.96
C MET A 190 -12.00 2.76 -8.07
N ALA A 191 -12.01 1.43 -8.28
CA ALA A 191 -12.92 0.80 -9.24
C ALA A 191 -14.38 0.96 -8.83
N HIS A 192 -14.65 1.00 -7.52
CA HIS A 192 -15.97 1.21 -6.92
C HIS A 192 -16.25 2.65 -6.49
N SER A 193 -15.47 3.62 -6.97
CA SER A 193 -15.75 5.04 -6.75
C SER A 193 -15.60 5.85 -8.03
N THR A 194 -16.14 7.07 -8.02
CA THR A 194 -16.04 8.05 -9.10
C THR A 194 -15.76 9.45 -8.52
N GLY A 195 -15.57 10.44 -9.40
CA GLY A 195 -15.54 11.85 -9.01
C GLY A 195 -14.50 12.19 -7.94
N ALA A 196 -14.87 13.07 -7.00
CA ALA A 196 -13.97 13.57 -5.98
C ALA A 196 -13.52 12.49 -4.99
N LEU A 197 -14.37 11.50 -4.69
CA LEU A 197 -14.00 10.35 -3.86
C LEU A 197 -12.87 9.55 -4.50
N GLN A 198 -12.98 9.25 -5.79
CA GLN A 198 -11.97 8.50 -6.53
C GLN A 198 -10.63 9.26 -6.60
N MET A 199 -10.67 10.59 -6.80
CA MET A 199 -9.46 11.43 -6.78
C MET A 199 -8.79 11.47 -5.40
N ALA A 200 -9.59 11.44 -4.32
CA ALA A 200 -9.06 11.41 -2.95
C ALA A 200 -8.32 10.10 -2.66
N ILE A 201 -8.85 8.95 -3.13
CA ILE A 201 -8.23 7.63 -2.96
C ILE A 201 -6.99 7.48 -3.86
N ALA A 202 -6.96 8.15 -5.02
CA ALA A 202 -5.82 8.12 -5.93
C ALA A 202 -4.54 8.69 -5.31
N GLN A 203 -4.61 9.55 -4.30
CA GLN A 203 -3.43 10.10 -3.64
C GLN A 203 -2.66 9.05 -2.84
N PRO A 204 -3.24 8.39 -1.81
CA PRO A 204 -2.54 7.32 -1.11
C PRO A 204 -2.17 6.16 -2.06
N LEU A 205 -3.01 5.80 -3.04
CA LEU A 205 -2.66 4.77 -4.03
C LEU A 205 -1.34 5.04 -4.75
N GLN A 206 -1.09 6.29 -5.17
CA GLN A 206 0.14 6.62 -5.88
C GLN A 206 1.38 6.48 -4.99
N ASP A 207 1.25 6.79 -3.70
CA ASP A 207 2.32 6.58 -2.72
C ASP A 207 2.56 5.08 -2.53
N GLU A 208 1.50 4.27 -2.40
CA GLU A 208 1.62 2.82 -2.29
C GLU A 208 2.29 2.17 -3.49
N VAL A 209 1.94 2.60 -4.71
CA VAL A 209 2.58 2.11 -5.94
C VAL A 209 4.07 2.48 -5.94
N ASN A 210 4.41 3.67 -5.47
CA ASN A 210 5.79 4.12 -5.31
C ASN A 210 6.56 3.27 -4.29
N HIS A 211 5.99 3.03 -3.12
CA HIS A 211 6.59 2.20 -2.07
C HIS A 211 6.74 0.74 -2.50
N LEU A 212 5.69 0.16 -3.09
CA LEU A 212 5.70 -1.19 -3.64
C LEU A 212 6.80 -1.36 -4.69
N SER A 213 6.98 -0.38 -5.58
CA SER A 213 8.05 -0.39 -6.58
C SER A 213 9.43 -0.43 -5.91
N LYS A 214 9.64 0.43 -4.91
CA LYS A 214 10.89 0.55 -4.16
C LYS A 214 11.23 -0.72 -3.40
N PHE A 215 10.30 -1.26 -2.60
CA PHE A 215 10.55 -2.51 -1.88
C PHE A 215 10.75 -3.71 -2.81
N TRP A 216 9.98 -3.79 -3.90
CA TRP A 216 10.17 -4.84 -4.90
C TRP A 216 11.57 -4.78 -5.51
N GLY A 217 12.02 -3.60 -5.93
CA GLY A 217 13.38 -3.41 -6.46
C GLY A 217 14.48 -3.71 -5.43
N MET A 218 14.33 -3.28 -4.17
CA MET A 218 15.25 -3.66 -3.09
C MET A 218 15.41 -5.18 -2.97
N THR A 219 14.33 -5.95 -3.14
CA THR A 219 14.44 -7.43 -3.16
C THR A 219 15.11 -7.98 -4.41
N TYR A 220 14.94 -7.32 -5.56
CA TYR A 220 15.57 -7.73 -6.81
C TYR A 220 17.09 -7.56 -6.76
N TRP A 221 17.57 -6.45 -6.22
CA TRP A 221 19.00 -6.12 -6.19
C TRP A 221 19.73 -6.62 -4.94
N GLY A 222 19.11 -6.52 -3.75
CA GLY A 222 19.74 -6.93 -2.50
C GLY A 222 19.76 -8.44 -2.26
N PHE A 223 18.92 -9.21 -2.96
CA PHE A 223 18.66 -10.62 -2.66
C PHE A 223 18.47 -11.46 -3.93
N GLN A 224 19.30 -12.49 -4.12
CA GLN A 224 19.33 -13.36 -5.30
C GLN A 224 18.19 -14.41 -5.34
N ASP A 225 17.02 -14.03 -4.87
CA ASP A 225 15.85 -14.91 -4.79
C ASP A 225 15.20 -15.08 -6.15
N SER A 226 14.84 -16.32 -6.51
CA SER A 226 14.06 -16.58 -7.73
C SER A 226 12.65 -15.99 -7.62
N ILE A 227 12.11 -15.52 -8.75
CA ILE A 227 10.76 -14.93 -8.81
C ILE A 227 9.69 -15.85 -8.20
N PRO A 228 9.64 -17.17 -8.50
CA PRO A 228 8.61 -18.04 -7.93
C PRO A 228 8.71 -18.13 -6.39
N LEU A 229 9.92 -18.22 -5.85
CA LEU A 229 10.14 -18.26 -4.40
C LEU A 229 9.68 -16.95 -3.74
N ARG A 230 9.97 -15.80 -4.37
CA ARG A 230 9.51 -14.49 -3.92
C ARG A 230 7.99 -14.39 -3.90
N ILE A 231 7.30 -14.86 -4.94
CA ILE A 231 5.83 -14.88 -4.99
C ILE A 231 5.27 -15.72 -3.83
N VAL A 232 5.77 -16.94 -3.65
CA VAL A 232 5.31 -17.83 -2.57
C VAL A 232 5.49 -17.17 -1.20
N ARG A 233 6.65 -16.56 -0.95
CA ARG A 233 6.94 -15.87 0.31
C ARG A 233 6.02 -14.66 0.54
N ASN A 234 5.75 -13.86 -0.50
CA ASN A 234 4.79 -12.75 -0.42
C ASN A 234 3.37 -13.23 -0.13
N ILE A 235 2.91 -14.32 -0.76
CA ILE A 235 1.60 -14.91 -0.47
C ILE A 235 1.52 -15.39 0.99
N GLN A 236 2.55 -16.09 1.48
CA GLN A 236 2.61 -16.53 2.88
C GLN A 236 2.57 -15.34 3.84
N SER A 237 3.32 -14.28 3.53
CA SER A 237 3.35 -13.05 4.32
C SER A 237 1.99 -12.35 4.33
N LEU A 238 1.32 -12.24 3.18
CA LEU A 238 -0.02 -11.67 3.06
C LEU A 238 -1.06 -12.46 3.85
N LEU A 239 -1.00 -13.79 3.82
CA LEU A 239 -1.89 -14.64 4.61
C LEU A 239 -1.68 -14.43 6.12
N ASN A 240 -0.43 -14.30 6.55
CA ASN A 240 -0.11 -14.02 7.96
C ASN A 240 -0.58 -12.63 8.39
N LEU A 241 -0.39 -11.61 7.53
CA LEU A 241 -0.87 -10.24 7.74
C LEU A 241 -2.40 -10.22 7.88
N THR A 242 -3.10 -10.92 6.98
CA THR A 242 -4.56 -11.01 6.99
C THR A 242 -5.08 -11.62 8.29
N ARG A 243 -4.47 -12.72 8.77
CA ARG A 243 -4.85 -13.35 10.04
C ARG A 243 -4.61 -12.43 11.23
N HIS A 244 -3.48 -11.72 11.25
CA HIS A 244 -3.16 -10.77 12.30
C HIS A 244 -4.17 -9.61 12.36
N HIS A 245 -4.46 -9.00 11.21
CA HIS A 245 -5.46 -7.91 11.16
C HIS A 245 -6.86 -8.41 11.51
N GLN A 246 -7.25 -9.63 11.08
CA GLN A 246 -8.53 -10.21 11.49
C GLN A 246 -8.67 -10.36 13.01
N SER A 247 -7.58 -10.70 13.72
CA SER A 247 -7.61 -10.84 15.18
C SER A 247 -7.66 -9.51 15.94
N GLU A 248 -7.26 -8.41 15.32
CA GLU A 248 -7.15 -7.09 15.98
C GLU A 248 -8.27 -6.10 15.59
N ARG A 249 -9.05 -6.42 14.55
CA ARG A 249 -10.09 -5.53 14.02
C ARG A 249 -11.25 -5.28 14.97
N THR A 250 -11.67 -4.03 15.03
CA THR A 250 -12.86 -3.57 15.77
C THR A 250 -14.18 -4.16 15.22
N ALA A 251 -14.20 -4.62 13.96
CA ALA A 251 -15.40 -5.15 13.27
C ALA A 251 -15.18 -6.54 12.62
N GLY A 252 -14.33 -7.38 13.22
CA GLY A 252 -13.71 -8.57 12.59
C GLY A 252 -14.60 -9.73 12.09
N GLN A 253 -15.94 -9.67 12.12
CA GLN A 253 -16.80 -10.80 11.72
C GLN A 253 -17.63 -10.61 10.43
N ASP A 254 -17.79 -9.40 9.89
CA ASP A 254 -18.78 -9.17 8.82
C ASP A 254 -18.25 -9.28 7.38
N LEU A 255 -16.96 -9.04 7.13
CA LEU A 255 -16.39 -9.01 5.77
C LEU A 255 -16.38 -10.37 5.05
N LEU A 256 -16.46 -11.49 5.78
CA LEU A 256 -16.36 -12.85 5.25
C LEU A 256 -17.70 -13.60 5.22
N GLN A 257 -18.83 -12.93 5.44
CA GLN A 257 -20.13 -13.57 5.29
C GLN A 257 -20.37 -13.99 3.83
N LEU A 258 -21.02 -15.15 3.63
CA LEU A 258 -21.34 -15.77 2.33
C LEU A 258 -22.10 -14.86 1.34
N ARG A 259 -22.62 -13.72 1.79
CA ARG A 259 -23.26 -12.69 0.94
C ARG A 259 -22.26 -11.88 0.10
N HIS A 260 -20.95 -11.98 0.34
CA HIS A 260 -19.92 -11.15 -0.30
C HIS A 260 -18.96 -11.92 -1.25
N VAL A 261 -19.30 -13.16 -1.66
CA VAL A 261 -18.42 -13.98 -2.52
C VAL A 261 -18.06 -13.29 -3.84
N GLY A 262 -18.98 -12.50 -4.42
CA GLY A 262 -18.69 -11.68 -5.60
C GLY A 262 -17.56 -10.69 -5.36
N TYR A 263 -17.63 -9.93 -4.26
CA TYR A 263 -16.60 -8.95 -3.89
C TYR A 263 -15.27 -9.61 -3.51
N LEU A 264 -15.30 -10.76 -2.84
CA LEU A 264 -14.09 -11.54 -2.57
C LEU A 264 -13.41 -12.00 -3.87
N THR A 265 -14.21 -12.32 -4.90
CA THR A 265 -13.69 -12.67 -6.23
C THR A 265 -13.05 -11.45 -6.91
N GLU A 266 -13.66 -10.27 -6.81
CA GLU A 266 -13.11 -9.01 -7.35
C GLU A 266 -11.82 -8.58 -6.64
N ILE A 267 -11.78 -8.67 -5.31
CA ILE A 267 -10.58 -8.40 -4.52
C ILE A 267 -9.48 -9.40 -4.91
N GLY A 268 -9.78 -10.71 -4.92
CA GLY A 268 -8.82 -11.75 -5.32
C GLY A 268 -8.30 -11.56 -6.75
N PHE A 269 -9.17 -11.12 -7.67
CA PHE A 269 -8.79 -10.73 -9.02
C PHE A 269 -7.82 -9.54 -9.00
N THR A 270 -8.13 -8.49 -8.25
CA THR A 270 -7.29 -7.29 -8.14
C THR A 270 -5.89 -7.63 -7.64
N PHE A 271 -5.80 -8.37 -6.53
CA PHE A 271 -4.53 -8.86 -5.97
C PHE A 271 -3.71 -9.63 -7.01
N THR A 272 -4.36 -10.58 -7.69
CA THR A 272 -3.72 -11.42 -8.71
C THR A 272 -3.20 -10.59 -9.88
N ARG A 273 -3.96 -9.58 -10.32
CA ARG A 273 -3.57 -8.70 -11.44
C ARG A 273 -2.40 -7.78 -11.08
N VAL A 274 -2.40 -7.21 -9.86
CA VAL A 274 -1.25 -6.43 -9.37
C VAL A 274 0.00 -7.30 -9.34
N MET A 275 -0.06 -8.50 -8.76
CA MET A 275 1.08 -9.43 -8.74
C MET A 275 1.53 -9.83 -10.14
N SER A 276 0.59 -10.12 -11.06
CA SER A 276 0.91 -10.41 -12.45
C SER A 276 1.66 -9.26 -13.12
N GLN A 277 1.30 -8.02 -12.82
CA GLN A 277 1.96 -6.83 -13.35
C GLN A 277 3.36 -6.64 -12.75
N LEU A 278 3.55 -6.89 -11.44
CA LEU A 278 4.86 -6.91 -10.81
C LEU A 278 5.77 -7.99 -11.41
N CYS A 279 5.26 -9.20 -11.64
CA CYS A 279 6.01 -10.27 -12.30
C CYS A 279 6.43 -9.89 -13.72
N ARG A 280 5.53 -9.27 -14.49
CA ARG A 280 5.84 -8.75 -15.82
C ARG A 280 6.93 -7.68 -15.75
N TRP A 281 6.81 -6.73 -14.83
CA TRP A 281 7.81 -5.69 -14.61
C TRP A 281 9.15 -6.25 -14.18
N ASN A 282 9.19 -7.25 -13.30
CA ASN A 282 10.41 -7.93 -12.90
C ASN A 282 11.18 -8.53 -14.09
N GLY A 283 10.48 -8.98 -15.14
CA GLY A 283 11.12 -9.44 -16.37
C GLY A 283 11.77 -8.34 -17.21
N HIS A 284 11.49 -7.07 -16.92
CA HIS A 284 12.05 -5.88 -17.58
C HIS A 284 13.07 -5.13 -16.72
N LEU A 285 13.25 -5.52 -15.45
CA LEU A 285 14.29 -4.94 -14.60
C LEU A 285 15.67 -5.34 -15.13
N GLN A 286 16.50 -4.35 -15.40
CA GLN A 286 17.92 -4.53 -15.66
C GLN A 286 18.68 -4.58 -14.32
N GLN A 287 19.78 -5.33 -14.25
CA GLN A 287 20.54 -5.50 -13.01
C GLN A 287 21.14 -4.19 -12.48
N ASP A 288 21.35 -3.21 -13.36
CA ASP A 288 22.29 -2.12 -13.14
C ASP A 288 21.75 -0.94 -12.29
N ALA A 289 20.44 -0.87 -12.00
CA ALA A 289 19.84 0.37 -11.44
C ALA A 289 19.98 0.59 -9.92
N LEU A 290 20.65 -0.32 -9.18
CA LEU A 290 21.16 -0.07 -7.81
C LEU A 290 22.61 -0.52 -7.62
N GLU A 291 23.35 -0.79 -8.69
CA GLU A 291 24.79 -1.01 -8.59
C GLU A 291 25.53 0.33 -8.57
N GLU A 292 25.50 1.01 -7.42
CA GLU A 292 26.55 1.97 -7.01
C GLU A 292 27.05 1.61 -5.61
#